data_AF-W1Y2Z4-F1
#
_entry.id   AF-W1Y2Z4-F1
#
_cell.length_a   1.000
_cell.length_b   1.000
_cell.length_c   1.000
_cell.angle_alpha   90.00
_cell.angle_beta   90.00
_cell.angle_gamma   90.00
#
_symmetry.space_group_name_H-M   'P 1'
#
loop_
_entity.id
_entity.type
_entity.pdbx_description
1 polymer ?
#
loop_
_entity_poly.entity_id
_entity_poly.type
_entity_poly.pdbx_seq_one_letter_code
_entity_poly.pdbx_strand_id
1 'polypeptide(L)'
;RGYITFGQPLDIPLIADSYSTHTRSKMGGYKGRSLKKDDVIQTIEHPSYKKNIGRASQINLANKDNVIHIIEGPQIASFSE
;
A
#
# COMPACT_ATOMS: atom_id res chain seq x y z
N ARG A 1 3.82 -0.02 -10.23
CA ARG A 1 2.66 -0.34 -9.36
C ARG A 1 1.78 0.90 -9.29
N GLY A 2 0.47 0.77 -9.46
CA GLY A 2 -0.47 1.88 -9.26
C GLY A 2 -1.17 1.72 -7.91
N TYR A 3 -1.65 2.84 -7.35
CA TYR A 3 -2.41 2.87 -6.11
C TYR A 3 -3.73 3.59 -6.37
N ILE A 4 -4.81 3.05 -5.80
CA ILE A 4 -6.12 3.70 -5.74
C ILE A 4 -6.44 4.01 -4.29
N THR A 5 -7.00 5.17 -4.04
CA THR A 5 -7.43 5.59 -2.71
C THR A 5 -8.90 5.95 -2.77
N PHE A 6 -9.61 5.72 -1.67
CA PHE A 6 -11.01 6.09 -1.50
C PHE A 6 -11.09 7.20 -0.46
N GLY A 7 -11.93 8.20 -0.72
CA GLY A 7 -12.08 9.33 0.21
C GLY A 7 -12.69 8.95 1.56
N GLN A 8 -13.39 7.82 1.60
CA GLN A 8 -13.82 7.16 2.82
C GLN A 8 -12.96 5.90 3.05
N PRO A 9 -12.55 5.62 4.29
CA PRO A 9 -11.83 4.39 4.63
C PRO A 9 -12.60 3.13 4.22
N LEU A 10 -11.88 2.10 3.80
CA LEU A 10 -12.46 0.77 3.58
C LEU A 10 -12.85 0.15 4.93
N ASP A 11 -14.00 -0.52 4.96
CA ASP A 11 -14.46 -1.31 6.10
C ASP A 11 -13.79 -2.69 6.09
N ILE A 12 -12.63 -2.76 6.73
CA ILE A 12 -11.81 -3.97 6.86
C ILE A 12 -11.24 -4.06 8.28
N PRO A 13 -11.04 -5.28 8.82
CA PRO A 13 -10.57 -5.45 10.19
C PRO A 13 -9.11 -5.01 10.34
N LEU A 14 -8.80 -4.38 11.48
CA LEU A 14 -7.44 -4.11 11.91
C LEU A 14 -6.84 -5.38 12.51
N ILE A 15 -5.75 -5.88 11.94
CA ILE A 15 -5.08 -7.11 12.38
C ILE A 15 -3.62 -6.79 12.66
N ALA A 16 -3.15 -7.10 13.87
CA ALA A 16 -1.79 -6.77 14.33
C ALA A 16 -1.43 -5.30 14.05
N ASP A 17 -2.35 -4.39 14.42
CA ASP A 17 -2.23 -2.94 14.24
C ASP A 17 -1.97 -2.48 12.78
N SER A 18 -2.40 -3.28 11.79
CA SER A 18 -2.27 -2.95 10.38
C SER A 18 -3.50 -3.35 9.56
N TYR A 19 -3.77 -2.60 8.50
CA TYR A 19 -4.73 -2.96 7.45
C TYR A 19 -4.06 -3.65 6.25
N SER A 20 -2.74 -3.79 6.26
CA SER A 20 -2.00 -4.40 5.16
C SER A 20 -2.34 -5.87 4.99
N THR A 21 -2.36 -6.34 3.74
CA THR A 21 -2.57 -7.76 3.44
C THR A 21 -1.22 -8.48 3.35
N HIS A 22 -1.00 -9.46 4.22
CA HIS A 22 0.08 -10.42 4.07
C HIS A 22 -0.46 -11.70 3.45
N THR A 23 -0.46 -11.75 2.11
CA THR A 23 -1.11 -12.82 1.32
C THR A 23 -0.55 -14.20 1.59
N ARG A 24 0.76 -14.32 1.88
CA ARG A 24 1.43 -15.59 2.17
C ARG A 24 0.87 -16.28 3.42
N SER A 25 0.67 -15.53 4.51
CA SER A 25 0.07 -16.07 5.76
C SER A 25 -1.45 -15.93 5.80
N LYS A 26 -2.04 -15.33 4.76
CA LYS A 26 -3.46 -15.02 4.66
C LYS A 26 -4.00 -14.12 5.78
N MET A 27 -3.26 -13.08 6.13
CA MET A 27 -3.60 -12.16 7.23
C MET A 27 -3.88 -10.73 6.73
N GLY A 28 -4.79 -10.03 7.43
CA GLY A 28 -5.08 -8.62 7.20
C GLY A 28 -5.79 -8.31 5.88
N GLY A 29 -6.03 -7.02 5.64
CA GLY A 29 -6.76 -6.52 4.47
C GLY A 29 -8.12 -7.21 4.24
N TYR A 30 -8.47 -7.42 2.97
CA TYR A 30 -9.73 -8.06 2.63
C TYR A 30 -9.57 -9.59 2.56
N LYS A 31 -10.09 -10.27 3.60
CA LYS A 31 -10.08 -11.75 3.72
C LYS A 31 -8.67 -12.38 3.64
N GLY A 32 -7.61 -11.62 3.93
CA GLY A 32 -6.24 -12.14 3.89
C GLY A 32 -5.72 -12.46 2.49
N ARG A 33 -6.31 -11.95 1.42
CA ARG A 33 -5.95 -12.35 0.05
C ARG A 33 -6.07 -11.21 -0.95
N SER A 34 -5.52 -11.42 -2.14
CA SER A 34 -5.82 -10.57 -3.30
C SER A 34 -7.33 -10.58 -3.58
N LEU A 35 -7.82 -9.44 -4.08
CA LEU A 35 -9.21 -9.29 -4.51
C LEU A 35 -9.51 -10.28 -5.66
N LYS A 36 -10.74 -10.76 -5.66
CA LYS A 36 -11.30 -11.63 -6.68
C LYS A 36 -12.47 -10.91 -7.35
N LYS A 37 -12.85 -11.43 -8.51
CA LYS A 37 -14.08 -11.02 -9.18
C LYS A 37 -15.24 -11.09 -8.19
N ASP A 38 -16.11 -10.09 -8.25
CA ASP A 38 -17.35 -10.00 -7.46
C ASP A 38 -17.14 -9.81 -5.94
N ASP A 39 -15.91 -9.51 -5.48
CA ASP A 39 -15.69 -9.06 -4.11
C ASP A 39 -16.31 -7.67 -3.90
N VAL A 40 -16.98 -7.50 -2.75
CA VAL A 40 -17.57 -6.23 -2.30
C VAL A 40 -16.91 -5.83 -0.99
N ILE A 41 -16.38 -4.60 -0.95
CA ILE A 41 -15.79 -3.98 0.23
C ILE A 41 -16.58 -2.71 0.50
N GLN A 42 -17.13 -2.60 1.70
CA GLN A 42 -17.84 -1.38 2.10
C GLN A 42 -16.86 -0.29 2.51
N THR A 43 -17.36 0.93 2.64
CA THR A 43 -16.62 2.04 3.26
C THR A 43 -17.27 2.45 4.57
N ILE A 44 -16.47 3.03 5.45
CA ILE A 44 -16.94 3.63 6.70
C ILE A 44 -17.11 5.13 6.47
N GLU A 45 -18.25 5.69 6.86
CA GLU A 45 -18.45 7.13 6.76
C GLU A 45 -17.43 7.88 7.63
N HIS A 46 -16.72 8.83 7.02
CA HIS A 46 -15.71 9.61 7.72
C HIS A 46 -15.90 11.12 7.45
N PRO A 47 -16.07 11.96 8.49
CA PRO A 47 -16.39 13.39 8.33
C PRO A 47 -15.38 14.19 7.51
N SER A 48 -14.13 13.72 7.43
CA SER A 48 -13.09 14.39 6.65
C SER A 48 -13.22 14.20 5.13
N TYR A 49 -14.09 13.31 4.66
CA TYR A 49 -14.27 13.01 3.23
C TYR A 49 -14.44 14.30 2.40
N LYS A 50 -15.37 15.17 2.82
CA LYS A 50 -15.70 16.40 2.11
C LYS A 50 -14.53 17.39 2.04
N LYS A 51 -13.55 17.31 2.95
CA LYS A 51 -12.40 18.23 3.01
C LYS A 51 -11.37 17.99 1.91
N ASN A 52 -11.35 16.78 1.33
CA ASN A 52 -10.33 16.36 0.38
C ASN A 52 -10.82 16.30 -1.07
N ILE A 53 -12.09 16.61 -1.32
CA ILE A 53 -12.67 16.64 -2.67
C ILE A 53 -11.93 17.69 -3.52
N GLY A 54 -11.56 17.31 -4.74
CA GLY A 54 -10.88 18.19 -5.69
C GLY A 54 -9.38 18.41 -5.44
N ARG A 55 -8.81 17.82 -4.38
CA ARG A 55 -7.36 17.86 -4.16
C ARG A 55 -6.66 16.93 -5.15
N ALA A 56 -5.69 17.48 -5.87
CA ALA A 56 -4.79 16.73 -6.72
C ALA A 56 -3.36 17.20 -6.47
N SER A 57 -2.40 16.30 -6.63
CA SER A 57 -0.98 16.64 -6.63
C SER A 57 -0.46 16.60 -8.06
N GLN A 58 0.37 17.56 -8.44
CA GLN A 58 1.12 17.47 -9.68
C GLN A 58 2.31 16.56 -9.45
N ILE A 59 2.21 15.32 -9.95
CA ILE A 59 3.25 14.30 -9.79
C ILE A 59 3.93 14.12 -11.14
N ASN A 60 5.24 14.35 -11.19
CA ASN A 60 6.03 13.98 -12.36
C ASN A 60 6.34 12.47 -12.27
N LEU A 61 5.65 11.68 -13.10
CA LEU A 61 5.81 10.22 -13.18
C LEU A 61 6.89 9.80 -14.19
N ALA A 62 7.68 10.73 -14.72
CA ALA A 62 8.76 10.40 -15.64
C ALA A 62 9.79 9.51 -14.92
N ASN A 63 10.09 8.37 -15.53
CA ASN A 63 11.16 7.48 -15.08
C ASN A 63 12.49 8.24 -15.18
N LYS A 64 13.05 8.63 -14.04
CA LYS A 64 14.47 9.00 -13.94
C LYS A 64 15.31 7.72 -13.88
N ASP A 65 16.60 7.84 -14.18
CA ASP A 65 17.54 6.74 -13.99
C ASP A 65 17.39 6.14 -12.60
N ASN A 66 17.18 4.82 -12.55
CA ASN A 66 16.86 4.08 -11.32
C ASN A 66 18.14 3.79 -10.52
N VAL A 67 18.89 4.84 -10.15
CA VAL A 67 20.00 4.69 -9.21
C VAL A 67 19.40 4.46 -7.82
N ILE A 68 19.66 3.28 -7.26
CA ILE A 68 19.21 2.89 -5.92
C ILE A 68 20.44 2.89 -5.01
N HIS A 69 20.47 3.81 -4.05
CA HIS A 69 21.50 3.82 -3.02
C HIS A 69 21.23 2.73 -1.99
N ILE A 70 22.29 2.02 -1.60
CA ILE A 70 22.25 0.98 -0.58
C ILE A 70 23.27 1.28 0.52
N ILE A 71 23.07 0.65 1.67
CA ILE A 71 24.10 0.53 2.70
C ILE A 71 24.65 -0.88 2.58
N GLU A 72 25.97 -1.02 2.67
CA GLU A 72 26.61 -2.32 2.63
C GLU A 72 26.07 -3.25 3.71
N GLY A 73 25.83 -4.50 3.31
CA GLY A 73 25.32 -5.51 4.21
C GLY A 73 26.40 -6.05 5.14
N PRO A 74 26.01 -6.72 6.23
CA PRO A 74 26.95 -7.27 7.21
C PRO A 74 27.90 -8.33 6.63
N GLN A 75 27.58 -8.92 5.46
CA GLN A 75 28.38 -9.93 4.78
C GLN A 75 29.23 -9.38 3.62
N ILE A 76 29.37 -8.06 3.47
CA ILE A 76 30.10 -7.48 2.32
C ILE A 76 31.53 -8.03 2.19
N ALA A 77 32.21 -8.25 3.33
CA ALA A 77 33.56 -8.82 3.39
C ALA A 77 33.64 -10.33 3.08
N SER A 78 32.51 -11.03 2.91
CA SER A 78 32.50 -12.44 2.49
C SER A 78 32.71 -12.61 0.97
N PHE A 79 32.73 -11.50 0.23
CA PHE A 79 32.97 -11.49 -1.20
C PHE A 79 34.38 -10.96 -1.49
N SER A 80 35.05 -11.52 -2.50
CA SER A 80 36.27 -10.91 -3.02
C SER A 80 35.92 -9.64 -3.79
N GLU A 81 36.92 -8.79 -3.99
CA GLU A 81 36.84 -7.71 -4.98
C GLU A 81 36.64 -8.24 -6.40
#